data_AF-A0AAP2GHH8-F1
#
_entry.id   AF-A0AAP2GHH8-F1
#
_cell.length_a   1.000
_cell.length_b   1.000
_cell.length_c   1.000
_cell.angle_alpha   90.00
_cell.angle_beta   90.00
_cell.angle_gamma   90.00
#
_symmetry.space_group_name_H-M   'P 1'
#
loop_
_entity.id
_entity.type
_entity.pdbx_description
1 polymer ?
#
loop_
_entity_poly.entity_id
_entity_poly.type
_entity_poly.pdbx_seq_one_letter_code
_entity_poly.pdbx_strand_id
1 'polypeptide(L)'
;MKQKFSLLSLAAAACCLVNSCTLQGLEPEDVSPSLRDTAPPAAVQPLALPAAGQNKVAYYVFDVTPAGQGILPMTTFTDNANIVVVFEGTLWELADTVHYNSGWMQNAYYHSKRQILEDIQTLRSRGIKVLMNVDDAPSWSTSTPFTTYNGTAYNYQQFAAFINTCVTTVGFDGISLDVERGATDNANYRNLIQELGDYFGPLSSDPSNKMYIGAFYSGGAPGPIFREVALSQYLNFVMDMGYFQNNTTRFNYWANTLGNAKVMLGMSYDDNSQASAITEAQRHPTPDKAGIMVFAANKNKTYTDAIFAALTTTPTTPPPGADITNYSGTITSQYTDWPTGEDIGKLIDNSSSTKYLTQHAAAWVRFQSNTSNVVNKYTITSANDVPARDPRNWTLQGSNNGTTWTTINTQTNQSFASRFLTKTYTFSNSTAYTYYRLNVSAVQSGSIMQMAEWELFRN
;
A
#
# COMPACT_ATOMS: atom_id res chain seq x y z
N MET A 1 23.56 15.81 -10.62
CA MET A 1 23.88 16.88 -11.60
C MET A 1 22.94 18.04 -11.24
N LYS A 2 23.26 19.19 -10.64
CA LYS A 2 24.47 19.98 -10.37
C LYS A 2 24.34 20.67 -8.99
N GLN A 3 25.40 20.66 -8.18
CA GLN A 3 25.66 21.71 -7.18
C GLN A 3 26.22 22.95 -7.91
N LYS A 4 25.72 24.17 -7.62
CA LYS A 4 26.45 25.44 -7.82
C LYS A 4 25.85 26.60 -7.01
N PHE A 5 26.69 27.13 -6.09
CA PHE A 5 26.84 28.53 -5.61
C PHE A 5 25.78 29.25 -4.73
N SER A 6 26.08 29.32 -3.43
CA SER A 6 26.59 30.51 -2.67
C SER A 6 25.90 31.89 -2.77
N LEU A 7 25.34 32.30 -1.62
CA LEU A 7 25.43 33.59 -0.90
C LEU A 7 25.18 34.92 -1.63
N LEU A 8 24.19 35.68 -1.14
CA LEU A 8 24.33 37.12 -0.84
C LEU A 8 23.43 37.53 0.34
N SER A 9 23.96 38.40 1.19
CA SER A 9 23.47 38.79 2.51
C SER A 9 22.94 40.23 2.58
N LEU A 10 21.96 40.45 3.48
CA LEU A 10 21.67 41.64 4.33
C LEU A 10 21.40 43.05 3.73
N ALA A 11 20.22 43.61 4.10
CA ALA A 11 19.99 44.89 4.83
C ALA A 11 18.51 45.34 4.61
N ALA A 12 17.58 45.25 5.57
CA ALA A 12 17.33 46.11 6.74
C ALA A 12 16.87 47.56 6.41
N ALA A 13 15.59 47.88 6.71
CA ALA A 13 15.16 48.83 7.75
C ALA A 13 13.87 49.62 7.43
N ALA A 14 12.88 49.41 8.32
CA ALA A 14 12.02 50.38 9.01
C ALA A 14 11.35 51.55 8.25
N CYS A 15 10.02 51.57 8.34
CA CYS A 15 9.28 52.79 8.69
C CYS A 15 8.13 52.44 9.63
N CYS A 16 8.31 52.75 10.91
CA CYS A 16 7.21 52.95 11.86
C CYS A 16 6.62 54.33 11.60
N LEU A 17 5.30 54.44 11.47
CA LEU A 17 4.56 55.62 11.91
C LEU A 17 3.18 55.18 12.43
N VAL A 18 2.99 55.51 13.69
CA VAL A 18 1.78 55.40 14.50
C VAL A 18 0.66 56.24 13.88
N ASN A 19 -0.55 55.70 13.80
CA ASN A 19 -1.73 56.49 14.14
C ASN A 19 -2.91 55.60 14.53
N SER A 20 -3.28 55.75 15.80
CA SER A 20 -4.53 55.34 16.42
C SER A 20 -5.70 56.17 15.90
N CYS A 21 -6.75 55.53 15.37
CA CYS A 21 -8.12 55.99 15.56
C CYS A 21 -9.15 54.91 15.19
N THR A 22 -10.22 54.92 15.96
CA THR A 22 -11.32 53.97 16.10
C THR A 22 -12.26 53.86 14.90
N LEU A 23 -12.64 52.62 14.58
CA LEU A 23 -13.95 52.09 14.16
C LEU A 23 -15.01 53.10 13.66
N GLN A 24 -15.29 53.05 12.36
CA GLN A 24 -16.66 53.08 11.82
C GLN A 24 -16.70 52.44 10.42
N GLY A 25 -17.74 51.65 10.20
CA GLY A 25 -17.80 50.55 9.24
C GLY A 25 -17.72 50.94 7.76
N LEU A 26 -17.01 50.07 7.03
CA LEU A 26 -17.22 49.80 5.62
C LEU A 26 -17.43 48.29 5.51
N GLU A 27 -18.64 47.88 5.12
CA GLU A 27 -18.95 46.48 4.82
C GLU A 27 -18.10 46.02 3.63
N PRO A 28 -17.41 44.86 3.71
CA PRO A 28 -16.87 44.22 2.53
C PRO A 28 -17.97 43.39 1.86
N GLU A 29 -18.25 43.72 0.60
CA GLU A 29 -18.93 42.85 -0.36
C GLU A 29 -18.31 41.44 -0.38
N ASP A 30 -19.19 40.44 -0.37
CA ASP A 30 -19.02 39.03 -0.75
C ASP A 30 -17.70 38.34 -0.35
N VAL A 31 -17.61 37.98 0.94
CA VAL A 31 -16.79 36.86 1.38
C VAL A 31 -17.46 35.56 0.92
N SER A 32 -16.93 34.97 -0.16
CA SER A 32 -17.19 33.56 -0.55
C SER A 32 -17.12 32.65 0.69
N PRO A 33 -18.10 31.77 0.94
CA PRO A 33 -18.06 30.87 2.09
C PRO A 33 -16.78 30.04 2.07
N SER A 34 -16.16 29.91 3.24
CA SER A 34 -15.08 28.95 3.47
C SER A 34 -15.52 27.56 3.02
N LEU A 35 -14.61 26.76 2.46
CA LEU A 35 -14.81 25.36 2.06
C LEU A 35 -15.24 24.40 3.21
N ARG A 36 -15.62 24.93 4.38
CA ARG A 36 -16.14 24.19 5.52
C ARG A 36 -17.61 23.78 5.36
N ASP A 37 -18.36 24.38 4.42
CA ASP A 37 -19.81 24.18 4.30
C ASP A 37 -20.25 23.10 3.30
N THR A 38 -19.32 22.43 2.62
CA THR A 38 -19.66 21.23 1.85
C THR A 38 -19.56 20.02 2.75
N ALA A 39 -20.67 19.33 2.98
CA ALA A 39 -20.67 18.00 3.58
C ALA A 39 -19.59 17.14 2.90
N PRO A 40 -18.81 16.34 3.67
CA PRO A 40 -17.82 15.48 3.07
C PRO A 40 -18.49 14.62 1.99
N PRO A 41 -17.85 14.42 0.82
CA PRO A 41 -18.37 13.50 -0.19
C PRO A 41 -18.72 12.17 0.48
N ALA A 42 -19.84 11.55 0.07
CA ALA A 42 -20.25 10.25 0.57
C ALA A 42 -19.04 9.31 0.64
N ALA A 43 -18.84 8.64 1.79
CA ALA A 43 -17.68 7.80 2.04
C ALA A 43 -17.53 6.78 0.90
N VAL A 44 -16.61 7.05 -0.02
CA VAL A 44 -16.18 6.08 -1.03
C VAL A 44 -15.50 4.97 -0.24
N GLN A 45 -16.11 3.78 -0.23
CA GLN A 45 -15.54 2.60 0.41
C GLN A 45 -14.13 2.42 -0.16
N PRO A 46 -13.07 2.50 0.67
CA PRO A 46 -11.73 2.47 0.12
C PRO A 46 -11.46 1.08 -0.45
N LEU A 47 -11.13 1.00 -1.75
CA LEU A 47 -10.74 -0.27 -2.34
C LEU A 47 -9.52 -0.81 -1.58
N ALA A 48 -9.58 -2.08 -1.21
CA ALA A 48 -8.41 -2.78 -0.71
C ALA A 48 -7.28 -2.71 -1.74
N LEU A 49 -6.03 -2.67 -1.27
CA LEU A 49 -4.89 -2.75 -2.17
C LEU A 49 -4.96 -4.05 -2.97
N PRO A 50 -4.62 -4.02 -4.27
CA PRO A 50 -4.53 -5.24 -5.05
C PRO A 50 -3.39 -6.11 -4.52
N ALA A 51 -3.41 -7.39 -4.89
CA ALA A 51 -2.36 -8.34 -4.52
C ALA A 51 -0.96 -7.87 -4.96
N ALA A 52 0.08 -8.44 -4.34
CA ALA A 52 1.44 -8.27 -4.83
C ALA A 52 1.52 -8.58 -6.34
N GLY A 53 2.27 -7.77 -7.06
CA GLY A 53 2.43 -7.81 -8.51
C GLY A 53 1.46 -6.90 -9.25
N GLN A 54 0.55 -6.21 -8.56
CA GLN A 54 -0.53 -5.44 -9.19
C GLN A 54 -0.62 -3.98 -8.71
N ASN A 55 0.21 -3.54 -7.78
CA ASN A 55 0.25 -2.14 -7.32
C ASN A 55 0.95 -1.25 -8.37
N LYS A 56 0.31 -0.15 -8.74
CA LYS A 56 0.72 0.77 -9.81
C LYS A 56 0.77 2.19 -9.23
N VAL A 57 1.95 2.57 -8.76
CA VAL A 57 2.20 3.85 -8.10
C VAL A 57 2.67 4.89 -9.12
N ALA A 58 1.94 5.99 -9.25
CA ALA A 58 2.24 7.06 -10.18
C ALA A 58 2.50 8.37 -9.43
N TYR A 59 3.71 8.92 -9.54
CA TYR A 59 3.99 10.25 -9.00
C TYR A 59 3.53 11.31 -10.01
N TYR A 60 2.52 12.10 -9.62
CA TYR A 60 2.16 13.31 -10.34
C TYR A 60 3.04 14.44 -9.82
N VAL A 61 3.87 15.01 -10.70
CA VAL A 61 4.91 15.99 -10.35
C VAL A 61 4.55 17.37 -10.91
N PHE A 62 4.42 18.39 -10.06
CA PHE A 62 4.03 19.74 -10.50
C PHE A 62 5.08 20.43 -11.36
N ASP A 63 6.37 20.31 -11.05
CA ASP A 63 7.44 21.03 -11.74
C ASP A 63 7.94 20.30 -13.01
N VAL A 64 7.27 19.22 -13.43
CA VAL A 64 7.62 18.49 -14.65
C VAL A 64 6.94 19.07 -15.89
N THR A 65 7.69 19.16 -16.98
CA THR A 65 7.14 19.47 -18.31
C THR A 65 6.93 18.18 -19.12
N PRO A 66 5.69 17.87 -19.56
CA PRO A 66 5.40 16.72 -20.41
C PRO A 66 6.24 16.67 -21.69
N ALA A 67 6.77 15.50 -22.02
CA ALA A 67 7.69 15.28 -23.13
C ALA A 67 6.93 15.06 -24.45
N GLY A 68 6.88 16.11 -25.30
CA GLY A 68 6.21 16.02 -26.60
C GLY A 68 4.71 15.79 -26.50
N GLN A 69 4.13 16.09 -25.34
CA GLN A 69 2.72 15.98 -25.03
C GLN A 69 2.22 17.34 -24.54
N GLY A 70 0.93 17.61 -24.73
CA GLY A 70 0.30 18.80 -24.19
C GLY A 70 0.19 18.74 -22.66
N ILE A 71 -0.80 19.45 -22.13
CA ILE A 71 -1.08 19.44 -20.70
C ILE A 71 -1.53 18.03 -20.27
N LEU A 72 -0.97 17.53 -19.18
CA LEU A 72 -1.38 16.29 -18.52
C LEU A 72 -1.91 16.62 -17.11
N PRO A 73 -3.23 16.79 -16.94
CA PRO A 73 -3.87 16.95 -15.64
C PRO A 73 -3.73 15.69 -14.77
N MET A 74 -3.80 15.87 -13.45
CA MET A 74 -3.72 14.76 -12.48
C MET A 74 -4.85 13.74 -12.67
N THR A 75 -5.97 14.15 -13.25
CA THR A 75 -7.09 13.27 -13.54
C THR A 75 -6.95 12.47 -14.84
N THR A 76 -5.96 12.74 -15.70
CA THR A 76 -5.83 12.08 -17.02
C THR A 76 -4.39 11.79 -17.45
N PHE A 77 -3.38 12.04 -16.62
CA PHE A 77 -1.98 11.78 -16.96
C PHE A 77 -1.64 10.28 -17.10
N THR A 78 -2.50 9.40 -16.59
CA THR A 78 -2.49 7.95 -16.77
C THR A 78 -3.90 7.39 -16.56
N ASP A 79 -4.23 6.30 -17.24
CA ASP A 79 -5.52 5.62 -17.09
C ASP A 79 -5.45 4.38 -16.19
N ASN A 80 -4.23 4.00 -15.76
CA ASN A 80 -3.96 2.66 -15.23
C ASN A 80 -3.45 2.64 -13.77
N ALA A 81 -3.17 3.81 -13.18
CA ALA A 81 -2.70 3.87 -11.80
C ALA A 81 -3.82 3.49 -10.81
N ASN A 82 -3.44 2.79 -9.74
CA ASN A 82 -4.32 2.58 -8.59
C ASN A 82 -3.87 3.37 -7.35
N ILE A 83 -2.65 3.90 -7.38
CA ILE A 83 -2.10 4.79 -6.36
C ILE A 83 -1.47 5.99 -7.07
N VAL A 84 -1.89 7.20 -6.69
CA VAL A 84 -1.28 8.45 -7.15
C VAL A 84 -0.63 9.15 -5.98
N VAL A 85 0.65 9.51 -6.12
CA VAL A 85 1.38 10.33 -5.17
C VAL A 85 1.44 11.75 -5.72
N VAL A 86 0.90 12.71 -4.97
CA VAL A 86 0.97 14.14 -5.29
C VAL A 86 2.33 14.69 -4.87
N PHE A 87 3.04 15.29 -5.82
CA PHE A 87 4.38 15.84 -5.71
C PHE A 87 4.48 17.06 -6.63
N GLU A 88 5.25 18.11 -6.44
CA GLU A 88 6.03 18.63 -5.32
C GLU A 88 5.15 19.27 -4.22
N GLY A 89 5.77 20.04 -3.34
CA GLY A 89 5.13 20.87 -2.34
C GLY A 89 5.02 20.20 -0.98
N THR A 90 4.14 20.71 -0.13
CA THR A 90 3.99 20.23 1.24
C THR A 90 2.53 19.97 1.57
N LEU A 91 2.26 18.89 2.28
CA LEU A 91 0.90 18.50 2.67
C LEU A 91 0.12 19.63 3.37
N TRP A 92 0.79 20.39 4.25
CA TRP A 92 0.16 21.45 5.04
C TRP A 92 -0.24 22.67 4.21
N GLU A 93 0.30 22.86 3.00
CA GLU A 93 -0.15 23.95 2.11
C GLU A 93 -1.51 23.68 1.46
N LEU A 94 -1.91 22.41 1.37
CA LEU A 94 -3.25 22.02 0.92
C LEU A 94 -4.25 22.00 2.09
N ALA A 95 -3.78 21.71 3.30
CA ALA A 95 -4.61 21.72 4.50
C ALA A 95 -4.87 23.14 5.04
N ASP A 96 -3.91 24.05 4.86
CA ASP A 96 -4.02 25.46 5.23
C ASP A 96 -3.41 26.32 4.11
N THR A 97 -4.26 26.65 3.14
CA THR A 97 -3.91 27.44 1.95
C THR A 97 -3.68 28.93 2.26
N VAL A 98 -3.84 29.36 3.52
CA VAL A 98 -3.70 30.76 3.92
C VAL A 98 -2.29 31.01 4.45
N HIS A 99 -1.78 30.12 5.31
CA HIS A 99 -0.52 30.37 6.01
C HIS A 99 0.69 29.68 5.36
N TYR A 100 0.46 28.60 4.62
CA TYR A 100 1.53 27.87 3.97
C TYR A 100 1.44 27.99 2.45
N ASN A 101 2.55 28.36 1.84
CA ASN A 101 2.69 28.38 0.39
C ASN A 101 4.15 28.11 0.01
N SER A 102 4.40 26.94 -0.54
CA SER A 102 5.74 26.56 -0.99
C SER A 102 6.10 27.19 -2.34
N GLY A 103 5.09 27.60 -3.13
CA GLY A 103 5.24 28.00 -4.51
C GLY A 103 5.44 26.84 -5.50
N TRP A 104 5.47 25.58 -5.03
CA TRP A 104 5.80 24.44 -5.87
C TRP A 104 4.60 23.70 -6.45
N MET A 105 3.44 23.63 -5.77
CA MET A 105 2.25 23.01 -6.38
C MET A 105 1.53 23.96 -7.34
N GLN A 106 2.15 24.18 -8.49
CA GLN A 106 1.58 24.92 -9.62
C GLN A 106 2.26 24.47 -10.91
N ASN A 107 1.52 24.50 -12.03
CA ASN A 107 2.07 24.23 -13.35
C ASN A 107 1.22 24.88 -14.45
N ALA A 108 1.43 24.48 -15.71
CA ALA A 108 0.69 25.01 -16.86
C ALA A 108 -0.84 24.77 -16.81
N TYR A 109 -1.32 23.90 -15.92
CA TYR A 109 -2.75 23.60 -15.71
C TYR A 109 -3.24 24.06 -14.34
N TYR A 110 -2.47 23.78 -13.30
CA TYR A 110 -2.82 24.10 -11.92
C TYR A 110 -2.32 25.49 -11.55
N HIS A 111 -3.21 26.46 -11.61
CA HIS A 111 -2.97 27.84 -11.16
C HIS A 111 -3.54 28.14 -9.77
N SER A 112 -4.25 27.19 -9.17
CA SER A 112 -4.83 27.35 -7.83
C SER A 112 -4.86 26.04 -7.06
N LYS A 113 -4.79 26.12 -5.73
CA LYS A 113 -4.95 24.97 -4.84
C LYS A 113 -6.36 24.37 -4.89
N ARG A 114 -7.38 25.18 -5.21
CA ARG A 114 -8.77 24.71 -5.35
C ARG A 114 -8.87 23.60 -6.41
N GLN A 115 -8.31 23.83 -7.59
CA GLN A 115 -8.34 22.82 -8.67
C GLN A 115 -7.58 21.55 -8.27
N ILE A 116 -6.47 21.68 -7.54
CA ILE A 116 -5.70 20.53 -7.04
C ILE A 116 -6.57 19.70 -6.08
N LEU A 117 -7.26 20.34 -5.13
CA LEU A 117 -8.15 19.69 -4.17
C LEU A 117 -9.32 18.97 -4.87
N GLU A 118 -9.93 19.60 -5.87
CA GLU A 118 -11.02 19.01 -6.66
C GLU A 118 -10.55 17.77 -7.46
N ASP A 119 -9.37 17.84 -8.10
CA ASP A 119 -8.82 16.71 -8.85
C ASP A 119 -8.40 15.56 -7.93
N ILE A 120 -7.93 15.83 -6.71
CA ILE A 120 -7.70 14.79 -5.67
C ILE A 120 -9.00 14.03 -5.41
N GLN A 121 -10.11 14.73 -5.14
CA GLN A 121 -11.39 14.06 -4.88
C GLN A 121 -11.92 13.33 -6.11
N THR A 122 -11.67 13.87 -7.31
CA THR A 122 -12.03 13.20 -8.56
C THR A 122 -11.30 11.87 -8.71
N LEU A 123 -9.99 11.81 -8.43
CA LEU A 123 -9.25 10.55 -8.43
C LEU A 123 -9.79 9.55 -7.41
N ARG A 124 -10.02 10.00 -6.18
CA ARG A 124 -10.55 9.14 -5.10
C ARG A 124 -11.92 8.57 -5.43
N SER A 125 -12.79 9.34 -6.07
CA SER A 125 -14.10 8.87 -6.54
C SER A 125 -14.02 7.75 -7.58
N ARG A 126 -12.88 7.59 -8.27
CA ARG A 126 -12.59 6.50 -9.21
C ARG A 126 -11.99 5.27 -8.55
N GLY A 127 -11.86 5.27 -7.22
CA GLY A 127 -11.24 4.19 -6.46
C GLY A 127 -9.71 4.21 -6.46
N ILE A 128 -9.10 5.33 -6.85
CA ILE A 128 -7.64 5.52 -6.82
C ILE A 128 -7.25 6.03 -5.43
N LYS A 129 -6.25 5.39 -4.81
CA LYS A 129 -5.66 5.89 -3.56
C LYS A 129 -4.81 7.11 -3.87
N VAL A 130 -5.07 8.24 -3.22
CA VAL A 130 -4.29 9.46 -3.41
C VAL A 130 -3.49 9.77 -2.15
N LEU A 131 -2.18 9.80 -2.29
CA LEU A 131 -1.23 10.06 -1.21
C LEU A 131 -0.54 11.40 -1.44
N MET A 132 -0.06 12.00 -0.36
CA MET A 132 0.81 13.17 -0.45
C MET A 132 2.26 12.76 -0.19
N ASN A 133 3.19 13.30 -0.98
CA ASN A 133 4.60 13.19 -0.70
C ASN A 133 4.98 13.94 0.60
N VAL A 134 5.92 13.38 1.36
CA VAL A 134 6.53 14.04 2.51
C VAL A 134 8.03 13.83 2.43
N ASP A 135 8.74 14.89 2.04
CA ASP A 135 10.21 14.93 2.07
C ASP A 135 10.73 14.81 3.51
N ASP A 136 11.79 14.02 3.70
CA ASP A 136 12.59 14.11 4.91
C ASP A 136 13.29 15.47 5.01
N ALA A 137 13.84 15.78 6.18
CA ALA A 137 14.63 16.98 6.37
C ALA A 137 15.66 16.77 7.47
N PRO A 138 16.79 17.51 7.47
CA PRO A 138 17.77 17.44 8.55
C PRO A 138 17.16 17.68 9.95
N SER A 139 16.10 18.48 10.04
CA SER A 139 15.37 18.72 11.30
C SER A 139 14.74 17.47 11.88
N TRP A 140 14.41 16.45 11.07
CA TRP A 140 13.81 15.20 11.54
C TRP A 140 14.75 14.40 12.45
N SER A 141 16.05 14.66 12.35
CA SER A 141 17.06 14.10 13.26
C SER A 141 17.18 14.87 14.58
N THR A 142 16.34 15.88 14.84
CA THR A 142 16.37 16.70 16.06
C THR A 142 15.12 16.49 16.90
N SER A 143 15.09 17.04 18.11
CA SER A 143 13.90 17.01 18.96
C SER A 143 12.75 17.87 18.42
N THR A 144 12.99 18.69 17.40
CA THR A 144 12.00 19.57 16.75
C THR A 144 12.00 19.34 15.25
N PRO A 145 11.37 18.27 14.74
CA PRO A 145 11.29 17.98 13.31
C PRO A 145 10.59 19.07 12.49
N PHE A 146 9.67 19.81 13.11
CA PHE A 146 8.85 20.80 12.42
C PHE A 146 8.58 22.03 13.30
N THR A 147 8.43 23.17 12.65
CA THR A 147 7.98 24.42 13.27
C THR A 147 6.87 24.99 12.41
N THR A 148 5.71 25.25 13.03
CA THR A 148 4.53 25.79 12.36
C THR A 148 4.76 27.25 11.91
N TYR A 149 3.88 27.76 11.04
CA TYR A 149 3.95 29.13 10.52
C TYR A 149 3.99 30.22 11.59
N ASN A 150 3.47 29.96 12.79
CA ASN A 150 3.44 30.91 13.91
C ASN A 150 4.63 30.74 14.87
N GLY A 151 5.61 29.90 14.53
CA GLY A 151 6.82 29.67 15.33
C GLY A 151 6.67 28.59 16.42
N THR A 152 5.55 27.88 16.49
CA THR A 152 5.39 26.78 17.45
C THR A 152 6.20 25.57 16.99
N ALA A 153 7.18 25.18 17.80
CA ALA A 153 8.02 24.00 17.63
C ALA A 153 7.26 22.73 18.01
N TYR A 154 7.25 21.73 17.13
CA TYR A 154 6.64 20.42 17.39
C TYR A 154 7.71 19.37 17.62
N ASN A 155 7.52 18.53 18.64
CA ASN A 155 8.24 17.26 18.76
C ASN A 155 7.71 16.23 17.73
N TYR A 156 8.31 15.05 17.67
CA TYR A 156 7.93 14.03 16.67
C TYR A 156 6.47 13.56 16.78
N GLN A 157 5.92 13.43 17.99
CA GLN A 157 4.53 13.04 18.22
C GLN A 157 3.55 14.10 17.74
N GLN A 158 3.82 15.35 18.09
CA GLN A 158 3.04 16.50 17.64
C GLN A 158 3.11 16.67 16.12
N PHE A 159 4.28 16.43 15.53
CA PHE A 159 4.44 16.53 14.09
C PHE A 159 3.74 15.38 13.34
N ALA A 160 3.84 14.14 13.80
CA ALA A 160 3.09 13.02 13.22
C ALA A 160 1.57 13.24 13.30
N ALA A 161 1.07 13.69 14.45
CA ALA A 161 -0.34 14.07 14.63
C ALA A 161 -0.76 15.22 13.70
N PHE A 162 0.11 16.20 13.49
CA PHE A 162 -0.12 17.29 12.54
C PHE A 162 -0.20 16.80 11.09
N ILE A 163 0.69 15.89 10.67
CA ILE A 163 0.62 15.26 9.35
C ILE A 163 -0.72 14.52 9.18
N ASN A 164 -1.14 13.71 10.17
CA ASN A 164 -2.45 13.05 10.12
C ASN A 164 -3.63 14.02 10.04
N THR A 165 -3.55 15.13 10.76
CA THR A 165 -4.56 16.20 10.68
C THR A 165 -4.64 16.77 9.27
N CYS A 166 -3.50 17.06 8.64
CA CYS A 166 -3.48 17.58 7.28
C CYS A 166 -3.98 16.56 6.26
N VAL A 167 -3.56 15.29 6.36
CA VAL A 167 -4.06 14.19 5.50
C VAL A 167 -5.58 14.09 5.61
N THR A 168 -6.11 14.13 6.83
CA THR A 168 -7.56 14.03 7.07
C THR A 168 -8.32 15.25 6.56
N THR A 169 -7.75 16.45 6.74
CA THR A 169 -8.36 17.72 6.29
C THR A 169 -8.51 17.79 4.78
N VAL A 170 -7.48 17.38 4.04
CA VAL A 170 -7.51 17.35 2.57
C VAL A 170 -8.29 16.13 2.04
N GLY A 171 -8.40 15.07 2.85
CA GLY A 171 -8.97 13.81 2.42
C GLY A 171 -8.00 12.99 1.57
N PHE A 172 -6.71 12.98 1.93
CA PHE A 172 -5.77 12.00 1.37
C PHE A 172 -5.96 10.62 2.01
N ASP A 173 -5.55 9.59 1.27
CA ASP A 173 -5.57 8.19 1.70
C ASP A 173 -4.25 7.78 2.37
N GLY A 174 -3.33 8.72 2.63
CA GLY A 174 -2.07 8.45 3.31
C GLY A 174 -0.90 9.31 2.84
N ILE A 175 0.31 8.86 3.13
CA ILE A 175 1.56 9.54 2.80
C ILE A 175 2.55 8.63 2.06
N SER A 176 3.40 9.26 1.26
CA SER A 176 4.61 8.66 0.70
C SER A 176 5.82 9.42 1.19
N LEU A 177 6.78 8.77 1.86
CA LEU A 177 8.03 9.43 2.19
C LEU A 177 8.89 9.59 0.94
N ASP A 178 9.60 10.70 0.87
CA ASP A 178 10.75 10.87 -0.02
C ASP A 178 12.00 11.08 0.82
N VAL A 179 12.91 10.12 0.79
CA VAL A 179 14.08 10.07 1.67
C VAL A 179 15.35 10.30 0.88
N GLU A 180 15.69 11.58 0.71
CA GLU A 180 16.88 12.03 -0.01
C GLU A 180 17.40 13.43 0.40
N ARG A 181 16.80 14.09 1.40
CA ARG A 181 17.08 15.49 1.78
C ARG A 181 18.04 15.64 2.96
N GLY A 182 18.78 14.59 3.31
CA GLY A 182 19.94 14.69 4.19
C GLY A 182 19.62 14.64 5.69
N ALA A 183 18.51 14.02 6.10
CA ALA A 183 18.38 13.57 7.47
C ALA A 183 19.50 12.56 7.83
N THR A 184 19.75 12.44 9.13
CA THR A 184 20.68 11.45 9.69
C THR A 184 19.92 10.39 10.46
N ASP A 185 20.39 9.15 10.37
CA ASP A 185 19.87 8.05 11.17
C ASP A 185 20.22 8.26 12.64
N ASN A 186 19.20 8.54 13.46
CA ASN A 186 19.30 8.58 14.91
C ASN A 186 17.92 8.29 15.55
N ALA A 187 17.88 8.31 16.89
CA ALA A 187 16.66 8.02 17.64
C ALA A 187 15.50 8.96 17.29
N ASN A 188 15.73 10.27 17.08
CA ASN A 188 14.66 11.20 16.72
C ASN A 188 14.03 10.85 15.37
N TYR A 189 14.87 10.58 14.37
CA TYR A 189 14.41 10.22 13.04
C TYR A 189 13.62 8.90 13.09
N ARG A 190 14.20 7.86 13.70
CA ARG A 190 13.54 6.55 13.83
C ARG A 190 12.22 6.63 14.59
N ASN A 191 12.17 7.38 15.69
CA ASN A 191 10.94 7.58 16.46
C ASN A 191 9.86 8.27 15.62
N LEU A 192 10.20 9.29 14.83
CA LEU A 192 9.25 9.95 13.94
C LEU A 192 8.70 8.99 12.88
N ILE A 193 9.54 8.17 12.25
CA ILE A 193 9.10 7.18 11.25
C ILE A 193 8.11 6.18 11.85
N GLN A 194 8.39 5.71 13.08
CA GLN A 194 7.53 4.78 13.81
C GLN A 194 6.20 5.43 14.22
N GLU A 195 6.25 6.65 14.77
CA GLU A 195 5.07 7.40 15.20
C GLU A 195 4.13 7.72 14.03
N LEU A 196 4.66 7.99 12.83
CA LEU A 196 3.84 8.08 11.62
C LEU A 196 3.11 6.76 11.33
N GLY A 197 3.73 5.62 11.66
CA GLY A 197 3.15 4.30 11.55
C GLY A 197 1.93 4.03 12.44
N ASP A 198 1.73 4.81 13.50
CA ASP A 198 0.53 4.72 14.35
C ASP A 198 -0.71 5.30 13.63
N TYR A 199 -0.48 6.21 12.67
CA TYR A 199 -1.53 6.85 11.86
C TYR A 199 -1.67 6.28 10.46
N PHE A 200 -0.59 5.74 9.89
CA PHE A 200 -0.54 5.28 8.52
C PHE A 200 0.08 3.89 8.39
N GLY A 201 -0.40 3.11 7.42
CA GLY A 201 0.18 1.83 7.04
C GLY A 201 -0.34 0.64 7.85
N PRO A 202 0.26 -0.55 7.67
CA PRO A 202 -0.30 -1.82 8.14
C PRO A 202 -0.47 -1.94 9.66
N LEU A 203 0.30 -1.17 10.43
CA LEU A 203 0.26 -1.19 11.90
C LEU A 203 -0.54 -0.04 12.51
N SER A 204 -1.11 0.83 11.67
CA SER A 204 -1.90 1.96 12.13
C SER A 204 -3.27 1.55 12.68
N SER A 205 -3.95 2.51 13.29
CA SER A 205 -5.35 2.35 13.70
C SER A 205 -6.36 2.23 12.54
N ASP A 206 -5.97 2.57 11.30
CA ASP A 206 -6.82 2.45 10.10
C ASP A 206 -6.05 1.91 8.88
N PRO A 207 -5.57 0.66 8.93
CA PRO A 207 -4.63 0.11 7.94
C PRO A 207 -5.28 -0.16 6.58
N SER A 208 -6.62 -0.15 6.49
CA SER A 208 -7.36 -0.34 5.23
C SER A 208 -7.47 0.95 4.42
N ASN A 209 -7.47 2.10 5.11
CA ASN A 209 -7.77 3.39 4.48
C ASN A 209 -6.59 4.35 4.49
N LYS A 210 -5.63 4.19 5.40
CA LYS A 210 -4.46 5.05 5.56
C LYS A 210 -3.18 4.32 5.16
N MET A 211 -2.65 4.65 3.99
CA MET A 211 -1.42 4.08 3.45
C MET A 211 -0.18 4.81 3.95
N TYR A 212 0.88 4.05 4.12
CA TYR A 212 2.22 4.55 4.37
C TYR A 212 3.18 3.88 3.40
N ILE A 213 3.71 4.62 2.44
CA ILE A 213 4.73 4.10 1.53
C ILE A 213 5.95 5.02 1.56
N GLY A 214 7.03 4.64 0.90
CA GLY A 214 8.14 5.56 0.73
C GLY A 214 9.06 5.19 -0.41
N ALA A 215 9.65 6.20 -1.01
CA ALA A 215 10.75 6.12 -1.95
C ALA A 215 12.07 6.34 -1.21
N PHE A 216 13.02 5.43 -1.39
CA PHE A 216 14.27 5.42 -0.63
C PHE A 216 15.46 5.26 -1.56
N TYR A 217 16.44 6.15 -1.43
CA TYR A 217 17.69 6.04 -2.16
C TYR A 217 18.72 5.21 -1.38
N SER A 218 19.06 4.03 -1.91
CA SER A 218 20.03 3.11 -1.26
C SER A 218 21.46 3.68 -1.18
N GLY A 219 21.79 4.70 -1.97
CA GLY A 219 23.11 5.32 -2.00
C GLY A 219 23.28 6.53 -1.07
N GLY A 220 22.25 6.94 -0.32
CA GLY A 220 22.28 8.14 0.52
C GLY A 220 21.64 7.92 1.88
N ALA A 221 22.18 8.55 2.92
CA ALA A 221 21.56 8.51 4.25
C ALA A 221 20.27 9.37 4.28
N PRO A 222 19.24 8.95 5.03
CA PRO A 222 19.17 7.72 5.82
C PRO A 222 18.61 6.50 5.05
N GLY A 223 18.41 6.57 3.73
CA GLY A 223 17.75 5.55 2.90
C GLY A 223 18.03 4.07 3.25
N PRO A 224 19.28 3.60 3.39
CA PRO A 224 19.61 2.21 3.72
C PRO A 224 18.91 1.61 4.95
N ILE A 225 18.51 2.43 5.93
CA ILE A 225 17.88 1.93 7.17
C ILE A 225 16.48 1.35 6.91
N PHE A 226 15.83 1.74 5.81
CA PHE A 226 14.52 1.21 5.44
C PHE A 226 14.58 -0.24 4.92
N ARG A 227 15.78 -0.83 4.84
CA ARG A 227 15.97 -2.27 4.66
C ARG A 227 15.76 -3.05 5.97
N GLU A 228 15.70 -2.37 7.11
CA GLU A 228 15.44 -3.01 8.39
C GLU A 228 13.93 -3.31 8.53
N VAL A 229 13.61 -4.56 8.88
CA VAL A 229 12.21 -4.98 9.12
C VAL A 229 11.55 -4.14 10.22
N ALA A 230 12.32 -3.74 11.24
CA ALA A 230 11.84 -2.94 12.35
C ALA A 230 11.26 -1.56 11.93
N LEU A 231 11.76 -0.98 10.84
CA LEU A 231 11.22 0.27 10.27
C LEU A 231 10.25 -0.02 9.13
N SER A 232 10.59 -0.93 8.22
CA SER A 232 9.76 -1.20 7.04
C SER A 232 8.43 -1.86 7.35
N GLN A 233 8.24 -2.49 8.52
CA GLN A 233 6.96 -3.07 8.92
C GLN A 233 5.80 -2.05 8.94
N TYR A 234 6.09 -0.78 9.23
CA TYR A 234 5.09 0.30 9.24
C TYR A 234 4.64 0.72 7.83
N LEU A 235 5.40 0.40 6.79
CA LEU A 235 5.11 0.81 5.42
C LEU A 235 4.35 -0.30 4.67
N ASN A 236 3.38 0.04 3.82
CA ASN A 236 2.81 -0.90 2.86
C ASN A 236 3.90 -1.38 1.88
N PHE A 237 4.69 -0.45 1.32
CA PHE A 237 5.73 -0.74 0.32
C PHE A 237 7.02 0.07 0.56
N VAL A 238 8.14 -0.53 0.16
CA VAL A 238 9.45 0.12 0.03
C VAL A 238 9.74 0.28 -1.46
N MET A 239 9.82 1.51 -1.93
CA MET A 239 10.05 1.85 -3.34
C MET A 239 11.50 2.29 -3.54
N ASP A 240 12.22 1.64 -4.44
CA ASP A 240 13.59 2.04 -4.78
C ASP A 240 13.58 3.20 -5.78
N MET A 241 14.34 4.26 -5.48
CA MET A 241 14.50 5.44 -6.36
C MET A 241 15.88 5.51 -7.04
N GLY A 242 16.64 4.40 -7.08
CA GLY A 242 17.91 4.30 -7.79
C GLY A 242 17.74 4.15 -9.31
N TYR A 243 16.99 5.05 -9.96
CA TYR A 243 16.54 4.92 -11.36
C TYR A 243 17.68 4.66 -12.36
N PHE A 244 18.85 5.22 -12.10
CA PHE A 244 20.06 5.13 -12.94
C PHE A 244 20.90 3.87 -12.69
N GLN A 245 20.48 2.99 -11.78
CA GLN A 245 21.20 1.78 -11.41
C GLN A 245 20.60 0.53 -12.10
N ASN A 246 21.34 -0.57 -12.08
CA ASN A 246 20.84 -1.84 -12.61
C ASN A 246 19.62 -2.35 -11.81
N ASN A 247 18.52 -2.63 -12.51
CA ASN A 247 17.25 -3.07 -11.92
C ASN A 247 17.36 -4.33 -11.05
N THR A 248 18.07 -5.36 -11.51
CA THR A 248 18.24 -6.60 -10.75
C THR A 248 19.01 -6.35 -9.46
N THR A 249 20.11 -5.58 -9.53
CA THR A 249 20.94 -5.27 -8.36
C THR A 249 20.15 -4.49 -7.31
N ARG A 250 19.46 -3.41 -7.72
CA ARG A 250 18.71 -2.57 -6.79
C ARG A 250 17.48 -3.27 -6.22
N PHE A 251 16.79 -4.11 -7.00
CA PHE A 251 15.68 -4.92 -6.46
C PHE A 251 16.17 -5.90 -5.39
N ASN A 252 17.22 -6.67 -5.70
CA ASN A 252 17.77 -7.66 -4.77
C ASN A 252 18.34 -7.01 -3.50
N TYR A 253 18.87 -5.79 -3.59
CA TYR A 253 19.34 -5.03 -2.43
C TYR A 253 18.25 -4.93 -1.35
N TRP A 254 17.01 -4.58 -1.72
CA TRP A 254 15.89 -4.50 -0.78
C TRP A 254 15.23 -5.86 -0.51
N ALA A 255 14.94 -6.61 -1.58
CA ALA A 255 14.10 -7.81 -1.51
C ALA A 255 14.76 -8.97 -0.75
N ASN A 256 16.09 -9.07 -0.76
CA ASN A 256 16.81 -10.11 -0.01
C ASN A 256 16.60 -10.01 1.51
N THR A 257 16.22 -8.84 2.03
CA THR A 257 15.93 -8.65 3.46
C THR A 257 14.43 -8.55 3.72
N LEU A 258 13.69 -7.84 2.87
CA LEU A 258 12.28 -7.51 3.10
C LEU A 258 11.29 -8.51 2.50
N GLY A 259 11.75 -9.37 1.60
CA GLY A 259 10.90 -10.19 0.74
C GLY A 259 10.36 -9.39 -0.46
N ASN A 260 10.14 -10.10 -1.57
CA ASN A 260 9.72 -9.49 -2.84
C ASN A 260 8.42 -8.68 -2.69
N ALA A 261 7.43 -9.21 -1.96
CA ALA A 261 6.10 -8.61 -1.83
C ALA A 261 6.09 -7.23 -1.14
N LYS A 262 7.21 -6.84 -0.50
CA LYS A 262 7.40 -5.53 0.13
C LYS A 262 8.01 -4.48 -0.81
N VAL A 263 8.66 -4.93 -1.89
CA VAL A 263 9.59 -4.12 -2.67
C VAL A 263 9.01 -3.78 -4.04
N MET A 264 9.21 -2.53 -4.43
CA MET A 264 8.83 -1.98 -5.73
C MET A 264 10.02 -1.22 -6.31
N LEU A 265 10.29 -1.37 -7.61
CA LEU A 265 11.26 -0.49 -8.28
C LEU A 265 10.55 0.73 -8.85
N GLY A 266 11.20 1.88 -8.73
CA GLY A 266 10.85 3.08 -9.46
C GLY A 266 11.44 3.10 -10.87
N MET A 267 10.64 3.53 -11.85
CA MET A 267 11.05 3.78 -13.23
C MET A 267 10.94 5.26 -13.56
N SER A 268 11.93 5.79 -14.27
CA SER A 268 11.96 7.18 -14.73
C SER A 268 12.05 7.25 -16.26
N TYR A 269 11.24 8.13 -16.86
CA TYR A 269 11.30 8.39 -18.31
C TYR A 269 12.69 8.89 -18.74
N ASP A 270 13.35 9.67 -17.88
CA ASP A 270 14.64 10.29 -18.18
C ASP A 270 15.82 9.31 -18.01
N ASP A 271 15.68 8.29 -17.15
CA ASP A 271 16.76 7.34 -16.84
C ASP A 271 16.54 5.92 -17.38
N ASN A 272 15.30 5.56 -17.73
CA ASN A 272 14.93 4.20 -18.13
C ASN A 272 14.16 4.22 -19.45
N SER A 273 14.68 3.50 -20.45
CA SER A 273 13.95 3.28 -21.70
C SER A 273 12.59 2.62 -21.45
N GLN A 274 11.60 2.89 -22.30
CA GLN A 274 10.29 2.26 -22.18
C GLN A 274 10.39 0.73 -22.24
N ALA A 275 11.27 0.18 -23.09
CA ALA A 275 11.50 -1.26 -23.20
C ALA A 275 12.06 -1.87 -21.90
N SER A 276 13.05 -1.22 -21.27
CA SER A 276 13.60 -1.70 -20.00
C SER A 276 12.59 -1.60 -18.86
N ALA A 277 11.78 -0.55 -18.83
CA ALA A 277 10.74 -0.38 -17.81
C ALA A 277 9.60 -1.39 -17.97
N ILE A 278 9.17 -1.70 -19.20
CA ILE A 278 8.22 -2.78 -19.50
C ILE A 278 8.78 -4.14 -19.07
N THR A 279 10.06 -4.41 -19.37
CA THR A 279 10.70 -5.67 -18.97
C THR A 279 10.67 -5.85 -17.45
N GLU A 280 10.91 -4.78 -16.70
CA GLU A 280 10.85 -4.80 -15.24
C GLU A 280 9.42 -4.96 -14.71
N ALA A 281 8.44 -4.30 -15.34
CA ALA A 281 7.03 -4.51 -15.03
C ALA A 281 6.63 -5.98 -15.18
N GLN A 282 7.06 -6.64 -16.25
CA GLN A 282 6.77 -8.06 -16.54
C GLN A 282 7.55 -9.06 -15.66
N ARG A 283 8.55 -8.60 -14.89
CA ARG A 283 9.35 -9.49 -14.04
C ARG A 283 8.57 -9.89 -12.79
N HIS A 284 8.09 -11.13 -12.73
CA HIS A 284 7.35 -11.66 -11.59
C HIS A 284 8.21 -12.65 -10.78
N PRO A 285 9.01 -12.19 -9.79
CA PRO A 285 9.72 -13.11 -8.91
C PRO A 285 8.74 -13.94 -8.05
N THR A 286 9.21 -14.96 -7.34
CA THR A 286 8.34 -15.78 -6.47
C THR A 286 8.82 -15.72 -5.02
N PRO A 287 7.96 -15.30 -4.07
CA PRO A 287 6.66 -14.62 -4.24
C PRO A 287 6.78 -13.33 -5.06
N ASP A 288 5.68 -12.79 -5.59
CA ASP A 288 5.71 -11.62 -6.50
C ASP A 288 6.23 -10.34 -5.80
N LYS A 289 6.71 -9.38 -6.60
CA LYS A 289 7.10 -8.05 -6.14
C LYS A 289 5.86 -7.24 -5.71
N ALA A 290 6.01 -6.18 -4.93
CA ALA A 290 4.84 -5.37 -4.51
C ALA A 290 4.06 -4.80 -5.72
N GLY A 291 4.78 -4.33 -6.74
CA GLY A 291 4.24 -3.73 -7.95
C GLY A 291 5.31 -2.94 -8.72
N ILE A 292 4.94 -1.79 -9.31
CA ILE A 292 5.88 -0.85 -9.94
C ILE A 292 5.51 0.61 -9.66
N MET A 293 6.54 1.45 -9.52
CA MET A 293 6.43 2.90 -9.35
C MET A 293 6.96 3.61 -10.59
N VAL A 294 6.32 4.71 -11.00
CA VAL A 294 6.80 5.59 -12.09
C VAL A 294 6.92 7.03 -11.59
N PHE A 295 8.10 7.62 -11.78
CA PHE A 295 8.45 8.98 -11.40
C PHE A 295 9.22 9.70 -12.53
N ALA A 296 8.85 10.90 -12.98
CA ALA A 296 7.55 11.55 -12.87
C ALA A 296 6.58 10.93 -13.87
N ALA A 297 5.47 10.38 -13.41
CA ALA A 297 4.54 9.65 -14.28
C ALA A 297 3.78 10.57 -15.25
N ASN A 298 3.62 11.85 -14.93
CA ASN A 298 3.09 12.87 -15.85
C ASN A 298 4.17 13.49 -16.76
N LYS A 299 5.39 12.93 -16.82
CA LYS A 299 6.38 13.29 -17.84
C LYS A 299 5.96 12.79 -19.22
N ASN A 300 5.42 11.57 -19.31
CA ASN A 300 4.99 10.97 -20.57
C ASN A 300 3.90 9.92 -20.30
N LYS A 301 2.66 10.20 -20.70
CA LYS A 301 1.51 9.30 -20.52
C LYS A 301 1.71 7.95 -21.19
N THR A 302 2.24 7.95 -22.42
CA THR A 302 2.43 6.73 -23.22
C THR A 302 3.43 5.79 -22.54
N TYR A 303 4.51 6.34 -21.99
CA TYR A 303 5.50 5.61 -21.22
C TYR A 303 4.86 4.98 -19.97
N THR A 304 4.19 5.81 -19.17
CA THR A 304 3.55 5.40 -17.90
C THR A 304 2.50 4.32 -18.12
N ASP A 305 1.58 4.53 -19.07
CA ASP A 305 0.52 3.56 -19.35
C ASP A 305 1.06 2.25 -19.91
N ALA A 306 2.11 2.28 -20.74
CA ALA A 306 2.71 1.06 -21.27
C ALA A 306 3.34 0.21 -20.15
N ILE A 307 3.99 0.84 -19.16
CA ILE A 307 4.55 0.14 -17.99
C ILE A 307 3.44 -0.46 -17.13
N PHE A 308 2.41 0.32 -16.83
CA PHE A 308 1.28 -0.15 -16.02
C PHE A 308 0.42 -1.21 -16.72
N ALA A 309 0.31 -1.16 -18.05
CA ALA A 309 -0.33 -2.22 -18.84
C ALA A 309 0.53 -3.49 -18.88
N ALA A 310 1.86 -3.36 -18.81
CA ALA A 310 2.79 -4.49 -18.75
C ALA A 310 2.84 -5.16 -17.36
N LEU A 311 2.43 -4.46 -16.30
CA LEU A 311 2.24 -5.02 -14.95
C LEU A 311 0.95 -5.84 -14.84
N THR A 312 0.59 -6.58 -15.89
CA THR A 312 -0.40 -7.64 -15.78
C THR A 312 0.35 -8.88 -15.35
N THR A 313 0.07 -9.41 -14.16
CA THR A 313 0.17 -10.87 -14.04
C THR A 313 -0.82 -11.38 -15.06
N THR A 314 -0.35 -11.94 -16.18
CA THR A 314 -1.21 -12.91 -16.86
C THR A 314 -1.44 -13.94 -15.78
N PRO A 315 -2.67 -14.16 -15.30
CA PRO A 315 -2.91 -15.14 -14.26
C PRO A 315 -2.36 -16.46 -14.81
N THR A 316 -1.18 -16.87 -14.34
CA THR A 316 -0.57 -18.09 -14.84
C THR A 316 -1.47 -19.17 -14.28
N THR A 317 -2.18 -19.85 -15.18
CA THR A 317 -2.90 -21.04 -14.76
C THR A 317 -1.82 -21.99 -14.19
N PRO A 318 -1.87 -22.33 -12.89
CA PRO A 318 -0.90 -23.22 -12.28
C PRO A 318 -0.72 -24.47 -13.15
N PRO A 319 0.48 -25.03 -13.34
CA PRO A 319 0.62 -26.24 -14.15
C PRO A 319 -0.10 -27.43 -13.49
N PRO A 320 -0.44 -28.50 -14.23
CA PRO A 320 -1.00 -29.72 -13.66
C PRO A 320 -0.14 -30.25 -12.51
N GLY A 321 -0.78 -30.66 -11.41
CA GLY A 321 -0.11 -31.13 -10.19
C GLY A 321 0.40 -30.03 -9.25
N ALA A 322 0.36 -28.75 -9.64
CA ALA A 322 0.76 -27.65 -8.77
C ALA A 322 -0.27 -27.40 -7.66
N ASP A 323 0.21 -27.02 -6.48
CA ASP A 323 -0.62 -26.46 -5.44
C ASP A 323 -1.02 -25.02 -5.82
N ILE A 324 -2.32 -24.77 -6.00
CA ILE A 324 -2.86 -23.47 -6.40
C ILE A 324 -2.84 -22.46 -5.25
N THR A 325 -2.69 -22.88 -3.99
CA THR A 325 -2.56 -21.96 -2.86
C THR A 325 -1.21 -21.24 -2.82
N ASN A 326 -0.21 -21.76 -3.53
CA ASN A 326 1.09 -21.13 -3.77
C ASN A 326 1.10 -20.03 -4.86
N TYR A 327 -0.04 -19.80 -5.53
CA TYR A 327 -0.19 -18.81 -6.60
C TYR A 327 -1.06 -17.63 -6.16
N SER A 328 -1.17 -16.61 -7.02
CA SER A 328 -2.00 -15.45 -6.73
C SER A 328 -3.45 -15.83 -6.44
N GLY A 329 -3.92 -15.47 -5.25
CA GLY A 329 -5.27 -15.70 -4.76
C GLY A 329 -5.50 -15.05 -3.40
N THR A 330 -6.67 -15.26 -2.82
CA THR A 330 -7.05 -14.70 -1.52
C THR A 330 -7.73 -15.76 -0.67
N ILE A 331 -7.23 -15.96 0.56
CA ILE A 331 -7.88 -16.81 1.56
C ILE A 331 -8.75 -15.98 2.51
N THR A 332 -9.94 -16.49 2.82
CA THR A 332 -10.91 -15.87 3.72
C THR A 332 -11.55 -16.94 4.60
N SER A 333 -11.96 -16.58 5.80
CA SER A 333 -12.65 -17.47 6.74
C SER A 333 -14.02 -16.94 7.11
N GLN A 334 -14.86 -17.82 7.64
CA GLN A 334 -16.17 -17.45 8.18
C GLN A 334 -16.07 -16.54 9.41
N TYR A 335 -15.08 -16.80 10.26
CA TYR A 335 -14.86 -16.10 11.51
C TYR A 335 -13.46 -15.51 11.55
N THR A 336 -13.33 -14.38 12.24
CA THR A 336 -12.10 -13.61 12.41
C THR A 336 -11.68 -13.49 13.88
N ASP A 337 -11.90 -14.56 14.63
CA ASP A 337 -11.79 -14.66 16.10
C ASP A 337 -10.52 -15.41 16.56
N TRP A 338 -9.52 -15.51 15.69
CA TRP A 338 -8.26 -16.19 15.96
C TRP A 338 -7.40 -15.46 17.00
N PRO A 339 -6.61 -16.19 17.81
CA PRO A 339 -5.54 -15.60 18.61
C PRO A 339 -4.45 -14.94 17.76
N THR A 340 -3.68 -14.03 18.36
CA THR A 340 -2.50 -13.43 17.72
C THR A 340 -1.54 -14.50 17.21
N GLY A 341 -1.19 -14.44 15.93
CA GLY A 341 -0.27 -15.38 15.29
C GLY A 341 -0.91 -16.67 14.78
N GLU A 342 -2.22 -16.84 14.93
CA GLU A 342 -2.97 -18.03 14.48
C GLU A 342 -4.04 -17.67 13.42
N ASP A 343 -3.74 -16.65 12.60
CA ASP A 343 -4.64 -16.09 11.59
C ASP A 343 -4.84 -17.01 10.37
N ILE A 344 -5.82 -16.69 9.53
CA ILE A 344 -6.20 -17.53 8.39
C ILE A 344 -5.05 -17.73 7.37
N GLY A 345 -4.08 -16.81 7.31
CA GLY A 345 -2.93 -16.93 6.42
C GLY A 345 -2.07 -18.16 6.71
N LYS A 346 -2.14 -18.71 7.93
CA LYS A 346 -1.37 -19.89 8.32
C LYS A 346 -1.75 -21.15 7.54
N LEU A 347 -2.97 -21.21 6.97
CA LEU A 347 -3.40 -22.40 6.23
C LEU A 347 -2.71 -22.59 4.88
N ILE A 348 -2.01 -21.58 4.36
CA ILE A 348 -1.43 -21.59 3.01
C ILE A 348 0.01 -21.04 3.02
N ASP A 349 0.68 -21.08 4.17
CA ASP A 349 2.04 -20.56 4.33
C ASP A 349 3.13 -21.63 4.09
N ASN A 350 2.74 -22.85 3.70
CA ASN A 350 3.59 -24.04 3.52
C ASN A 350 4.38 -24.41 4.79
N SER A 351 3.83 -24.12 5.97
CA SER A 351 4.42 -24.46 7.25
C SER A 351 3.46 -25.26 8.12
N SER A 352 3.82 -26.53 8.33
CA SER A 352 3.14 -27.35 9.34
C SER A 352 3.34 -26.86 10.79
N SER A 353 4.29 -25.96 11.02
CA SER A 353 4.64 -25.45 12.35
C SER A 353 3.76 -24.31 12.85
N THR A 354 2.98 -23.71 11.96
CA THR A 354 2.02 -22.63 12.21
C THR A 354 0.60 -23.19 12.15
N LYS A 355 -0.41 -22.45 12.62
CA LYS A 355 -1.80 -22.92 12.57
C LYS A 355 -2.80 -21.80 12.47
N TYR A 356 -3.93 -22.11 11.86
CA TYR A 356 -5.17 -21.36 12.00
C TYR A 356 -6.01 -21.95 13.14
N LEU A 357 -6.66 -21.07 13.91
CA LEU A 357 -7.61 -21.44 14.95
C LEU A 357 -8.84 -20.54 14.92
N THR A 358 -10.01 -21.12 15.20
CA THR A 358 -11.26 -20.38 15.46
C THR A 358 -11.98 -20.96 16.67
N GLN A 359 -12.69 -20.13 17.43
CA GLN A 359 -13.44 -20.54 18.63
C GLN A 359 -14.74 -21.31 18.29
N HIS A 360 -14.87 -21.77 17.04
CA HIS A 360 -16.00 -22.50 16.51
C HIS A 360 -15.60 -23.90 16.04
N ALA A 361 -16.38 -24.92 16.41
CA ALA A 361 -16.17 -26.31 16.00
C ALA A 361 -16.59 -26.60 14.54
N ALA A 362 -17.33 -25.67 13.94
CA ALA A 362 -17.74 -25.71 12.55
C ALA A 362 -17.53 -24.34 11.94
N ALA A 363 -16.76 -24.28 10.86
CA ALA A 363 -16.53 -23.07 10.10
C ALA A 363 -16.14 -23.42 8.67
N TRP A 364 -16.36 -22.48 7.76
CA TRP A 364 -15.77 -22.56 6.43
C TRP A 364 -14.53 -21.68 6.29
N VAL A 365 -13.59 -22.15 5.48
CA VAL A 365 -12.48 -21.37 4.92
C VAL A 365 -12.54 -21.46 3.40
N ARG A 366 -12.16 -20.39 2.72
CA ARG A 366 -12.33 -20.24 1.28
C ARG A 366 -11.09 -19.62 0.65
N PHE A 367 -10.59 -20.28 -0.39
CA PHE A 367 -9.57 -19.76 -1.29
C PHE A 367 -10.22 -19.32 -2.60
N GLN A 368 -9.96 -18.07 -3.01
CA GLN A 368 -10.27 -17.55 -4.33
C GLN A 368 -8.97 -17.51 -5.14
N SER A 369 -8.87 -18.31 -6.19
CA SER A 369 -7.75 -18.23 -7.14
C SER A 369 -8.02 -17.15 -8.19
N ASN A 370 -6.96 -16.54 -8.72
CA ASN A 370 -7.08 -15.60 -9.85
C ASN A 370 -7.36 -16.29 -11.19
N THR A 371 -7.24 -17.62 -11.27
CA THR A 371 -7.66 -18.44 -12.41
C THR A 371 -8.67 -19.49 -11.98
N SER A 372 -9.55 -19.90 -12.90
CA SER A 372 -10.41 -21.07 -12.65
C SER A 372 -9.56 -22.33 -12.82
N ASN A 373 -9.54 -23.17 -11.78
CA ASN A 373 -8.69 -24.36 -11.72
C ASN A 373 -9.54 -25.60 -11.54
N VAL A 374 -9.18 -26.72 -12.17
CA VAL A 374 -9.74 -28.04 -11.84
C VAL A 374 -8.89 -28.63 -10.72
N VAL A 375 -9.40 -28.67 -9.49
CA VAL A 375 -8.75 -29.34 -8.36
C VAL A 375 -9.32 -30.73 -8.23
N ASN A 376 -8.46 -31.73 -8.13
CA ASN A 376 -8.82 -33.14 -7.92
C ASN A 376 -8.10 -33.77 -6.72
N LYS A 377 -7.23 -33.01 -6.04
CA LYS A 377 -6.47 -33.44 -4.88
C LYS A 377 -6.31 -32.27 -3.92
N TYR A 378 -6.43 -32.51 -2.63
CA TYR A 378 -6.09 -31.53 -1.59
C TYR A 378 -5.44 -32.24 -0.40
N THR A 379 -4.74 -31.47 0.44
CA THR A 379 -4.17 -31.96 1.69
C THR A 379 -4.75 -31.19 2.87
N ILE A 380 -4.76 -31.81 4.04
CA ILE A 380 -4.99 -31.13 5.32
C ILE A 380 -3.90 -31.59 6.28
N THR A 381 -3.25 -30.65 6.96
CA THR A 381 -2.25 -30.94 7.99
C THR A 381 -2.79 -30.63 9.37
N SER A 382 -2.65 -31.57 10.32
CA SER A 382 -3.02 -31.34 11.70
C SER A 382 -2.04 -30.34 12.36
N ALA A 383 -2.55 -29.41 13.19
CA ALA A 383 -1.76 -28.46 13.99
C ALA A 383 -0.83 -29.08 15.07
N ASN A 384 -0.40 -28.30 16.06
CA ASN A 384 0.65 -28.69 17.02
C ASN A 384 0.17 -29.24 18.38
N ASP A 385 -1.03 -28.85 18.87
CA ASP A 385 -1.38 -28.99 20.29
C ASP A 385 -2.54 -29.97 20.59
N VAL A 386 -3.79 -29.65 20.23
CA VAL A 386 -4.98 -30.34 20.77
C VAL A 386 -5.70 -31.22 19.73
N PRO A 387 -5.58 -32.56 19.78
CA PRO A 387 -6.22 -33.45 18.80
C PRO A 387 -7.74 -33.32 18.70
N ALA A 388 -8.40 -32.95 19.81
CA ALA A 388 -9.85 -32.75 19.85
C ALA A 388 -10.37 -31.72 18.83
N ARG A 389 -9.52 -30.74 18.48
CA ARG A 389 -9.85 -29.59 17.64
C ARG A 389 -9.59 -29.82 16.15
N ASP A 390 -8.99 -30.96 15.79
CA ASP A 390 -8.71 -31.26 14.38
C ASP A 390 -10.03 -31.55 13.63
N PRO A 391 -10.15 -31.16 12.33
CA PRO A 391 -11.32 -31.45 11.53
C PRO A 391 -11.63 -32.95 11.49
N ARG A 392 -12.90 -33.31 11.70
CA ARG A 392 -13.40 -34.69 11.63
C ARG A 392 -14.30 -34.92 10.42
N ASN A 393 -15.20 -33.97 10.15
CA ASN A 393 -16.15 -34.02 9.05
C ASN A 393 -16.13 -32.70 8.27
N TRP A 394 -16.04 -32.76 6.95
CA TRP A 394 -16.10 -31.58 6.10
C TRP A 394 -16.55 -31.89 4.69
N THR A 395 -16.88 -30.83 3.97
CA THR A 395 -17.09 -30.88 2.52
C THR A 395 -16.10 -29.92 1.86
N LEU A 396 -15.50 -30.36 0.75
CA LEU A 396 -14.83 -29.46 -0.18
C LEU A 396 -15.84 -29.05 -1.24
N GLN A 397 -15.91 -27.76 -1.51
CA GLN A 397 -16.90 -27.17 -2.42
C GLN A 397 -16.22 -26.26 -3.44
N GLY A 398 -16.72 -26.28 -4.67
CA GLY A 398 -16.31 -25.38 -5.75
C GLY A 398 -17.37 -24.32 -6.04
N SER A 399 -16.94 -23.11 -6.44
CA SER A 399 -17.83 -22.08 -6.99
C SER A 399 -17.14 -21.25 -8.07
N ASN A 400 -17.94 -20.69 -8.98
CA ASN A 400 -17.51 -19.71 -9.99
C ASN A 400 -18.10 -18.31 -9.75
N ASN A 401 -18.93 -18.13 -8.73
CA ASN A 401 -19.56 -16.84 -8.40
C ASN A 401 -19.45 -16.46 -6.91
N GLY A 402 -18.78 -17.30 -6.10
CA GLY A 402 -18.58 -17.09 -4.67
C GLY A 402 -19.83 -17.22 -3.79
N THR A 403 -21.01 -17.42 -4.36
CA THR A 403 -22.30 -17.43 -3.66
C THR A 403 -23.02 -18.78 -3.76
N THR A 404 -22.98 -19.42 -4.93
CA THR A 404 -23.52 -20.76 -5.18
C THR A 404 -22.41 -21.79 -5.14
N TRP A 405 -22.57 -22.82 -4.32
CA TRP A 405 -21.50 -23.77 -4.02
C TRP A 405 -21.90 -25.20 -4.40
N THR A 406 -21.04 -25.87 -5.16
CA THR A 406 -21.18 -27.29 -5.51
C THR A 406 -20.26 -28.10 -4.61
N THR A 407 -20.80 -29.04 -3.85
CA THR A 407 -19.96 -30.00 -3.11
C THR A 407 -19.27 -30.95 -4.08
N ILE A 408 -17.93 -30.95 -4.08
CA ILE A 408 -17.09 -31.75 -4.97
C ILE A 408 -16.38 -32.89 -4.24
N ASN A 409 -16.25 -32.80 -2.92
CA ASN A 409 -15.79 -33.90 -2.09
C ASN A 409 -16.42 -33.85 -0.69
N THR A 410 -16.64 -35.00 -0.08
CA THR A 410 -17.16 -35.13 1.29
C THR A 410 -16.27 -36.09 2.06
N GLN A 411 -15.84 -35.69 3.25
CA GLN A 411 -15.10 -36.53 4.18
C GLN A 411 -15.82 -36.61 5.51
N THR A 412 -15.85 -37.81 6.07
CA THR A 412 -16.44 -38.06 7.40
C THR A 412 -15.51 -38.93 8.22
N ASN A 413 -15.63 -38.81 9.55
CA ASN A 413 -14.91 -39.59 10.56
C ASN A 413 -13.39 -39.66 10.31
N GLN A 414 -12.81 -38.56 9.82
CA GLN A 414 -11.38 -38.45 9.65
C GLN A 414 -10.71 -38.29 11.01
N SER A 415 -9.51 -38.82 11.15
CA SER A 415 -8.64 -38.64 12.32
C SER A 415 -7.19 -38.47 11.87
N PHE A 416 -6.38 -37.87 12.75
CA PHE A 416 -4.95 -37.65 12.58
C PHE A 416 -4.21 -38.38 13.70
N ALA A 417 -3.41 -39.39 13.34
CA ALA A 417 -2.75 -40.28 14.31
C ALA A 417 -1.60 -39.62 15.07
N SER A 418 -1.05 -38.52 14.54
CA SER A 418 0.00 -37.71 15.13
C SER A 418 -0.23 -36.23 14.82
N ARG A 419 0.50 -35.37 15.55
CA ARG A 419 0.56 -33.93 15.22
C ARG A 419 1.37 -33.71 13.95
N PHE A 420 1.14 -32.58 13.28
CA PHE A 420 1.79 -32.22 12.01
C PHE A 420 1.57 -33.26 10.90
N LEU A 421 0.54 -34.08 11.02
CA LEU A 421 0.26 -35.14 10.06
C LEU A 421 -0.51 -34.56 8.89
N THR A 422 0.09 -34.59 7.71
CA THR A 422 -0.58 -34.28 6.45
C THR A 422 -1.35 -35.50 5.94
N LYS A 423 -2.63 -35.32 5.65
CA LYS A 423 -3.46 -36.31 4.95
C LYS A 423 -3.83 -35.80 3.57
N THR A 424 -3.68 -36.66 2.58
CA THR A 424 -4.00 -36.37 1.18
C THR A 424 -5.35 -36.98 0.80
N TYR A 425 -6.14 -36.20 0.07
CA TYR A 425 -7.47 -36.57 -0.38
C TYR A 425 -7.59 -36.36 -1.89
N THR A 426 -7.78 -37.45 -2.62
CA THR A 426 -7.97 -37.42 -4.08
C THR A 426 -9.43 -37.72 -4.42
N PHE A 427 -9.98 -37.03 -5.40
CA PHE A 427 -11.38 -37.15 -5.80
C PHE A 427 -11.55 -36.86 -7.30
N SER A 428 -12.67 -37.29 -7.88
CA SER A 428 -12.97 -36.98 -9.29
C SER A 428 -13.59 -35.60 -9.40
N ASN A 429 -12.99 -34.75 -10.23
CA ASN A 429 -13.56 -33.47 -10.63
C ASN A 429 -13.03 -33.09 -12.01
N SER A 430 -13.94 -32.70 -12.89
CA SER A 430 -13.63 -32.19 -14.25
C SER A 430 -14.03 -30.72 -14.42
N THR A 431 -14.68 -30.14 -13.42
CA THR A 431 -15.17 -28.75 -13.47
C THR A 431 -14.14 -27.82 -12.84
N ALA A 432 -13.79 -26.77 -13.58
CA ALA A 432 -12.92 -25.72 -13.07
C ALA A 432 -13.72 -24.75 -12.19
N TYR A 433 -13.13 -24.36 -11.06
CA TYR A 433 -13.69 -23.39 -10.14
C TYR A 433 -12.68 -22.28 -9.83
N THR A 434 -13.15 -21.05 -9.77
CA THR A 434 -12.39 -19.89 -9.26
C THR A 434 -12.29 -19.91 -7.73
N TYR A 435 -13.31 -20.46 -7.07
CA TYR A 435 -13.39 -20.53 -5.62
C TYR A 435 -13.40 -21.98 -5.14
N TYR A 436 -12.62 -22.25 -4.10
CA TYR A 436 -12.66 -23.48 -3.33
C TYR A 436 -12.98 -23.16 -1.87
N ARG A 437 -13.89 -23.91 -1.26
CA ARG A 437 -14.29 -23.76 0.14
C ARG A 437 -14.21 -25.08 0.86
N LEU A 438 -13.43 -25.13 1.93
CA LEU A 438 -13.45 -26.20 2.90
C LEU A 438 -14.47 -25.84 3.98
N ASN A 439 -15.58 -26.55 4.02
CA ASN A 439 -16.64 -26.34 5.00
C ASN A 439 -16.58 -27.45 6.07
N VAL A 440 -15.93 -27.15 7.19
CA VAL A 440 -15.80 -28.05 8.33
C VAL A 440 -17.10 -28.04 9.13
N SER A 441 -17.71 -29.22 9.26
CA SER A 441 -18.99 -29.41 9.93
C SER A 441 -18.85 -29.99 11.34
N ALA A 442 -17.72 -30.64 11.63
CA ALA A 442 -17.40 -31.11 12.97
C ALA A 442 -15.89 -31.29 13.14
N VAL A 443 -15.41 -31.04 14.35
CA VAL A 443 -14.10 -31.49 14.86
C VAL A 443 -14.23 -32.83 15.60
N GLN A 444 -13.13 -33.34 16.15
CA GLN A 444 -13.16 -34.59 16.93
C GLN A 444 -14.07 -34.44 18.17
N SER A 445 -13.89 -33.38 18.95
CA SER A 445 -14.74 -33.02 20.10
C SER A 445 -14.50 -31.58 20.56
N GLY A 446 -15.44 -31.03 21.34
CA GLY A 446 -15.35 -29.65 21.85
C GLY A 446 -15.88 -28.60 20.87
N SER A 447 -15.51 -27.33 21.11
CA SER A 447 -16.10 -26.16 20.44
C SER A 447 -15.12 -25.37 19.58
N ILE A 448 -13.86 -25.81 19.44
CA ILE A 448 -12.78 -25.06 18.77
C ILE A 448 -12.25 -25.90 17.61
N MET A 449 -11.92 -25.26 16.49
CA MET A 449 -11.30 -25.88 15.34
C MET A 449 -9.89 -25.33 15.10
N GLN A 450 -8.98 -26.20 14.69
CA GLN A 450 -7.62 -25.82 14.31
C GLN A 450 -7.10 -26.65 13.13
N MET A 451 -6.19 -26.09 12.36
CA MET A 451 -5.54 -26.75 11.23
C MET A 451 -4.22 -26.05 10.91
N ALA A 452 -3.18 -26.81 10.55
CA ALA A 452 -1.89 -26.23 10.17
C ALA A 452 -1.90 -25.75 8.72
N GLU A 453 -2.24 -26.63 7.79
CA GLU A 453 -2.11 -26.36 6.35
C GLU A 453 -3.31 -26.92 5.58
N TRP A 454 -3.66 -26.26 4.47
CA TRP A 454 -4.62 -26.71 3.48
C TRP A 454 -4.14 -26.34 2.07
N GLU A 455 -3.67 -27.34 1.32
CA GLU A 455 -3.16 -27.17 -0.05
C GLU A 455 -4.16 -27.73 -1.06
N LEU A 456 -4.26 -27.11 -2.24
CA LEU A 456 -5.23 -27.45 -3.30
C LEU A 456 -4.48 -27.74 -4.60
N PHE A 457 -4.48 -28.98 -5.07
CA PHE A 457 -3.68 -29.36 -6.23
C PHE A 457 -4.51 -29.42 -7.51
N ARG A 458 -4.02 -28.72 -8.53
CA ARG A 458 -4.61 -28.75 -9.88
C ARG A 458 -4.44 -30.13 -10.51
N ASN A 459 -5.48 -30.60 -11.21
CA ASN A 459 -5.46 -31.81 -12.05
C ASN A 459 -4.49 -31.66 -13.23
#